data_AF-A0A2S7PEU1-F1
#
_entry.id   AF-A0A2S7PEU1-F1
#
_cell.length_a   1.000
_cell.length_b   1.000
_cell.length_c   1.000
_cell.angle_alpha   90.00
_cell.angle_beta   90.00
_cell.angle_gamma   90.00
#
_symmetry.space_group_name_H-M   'P 1'
#
loop_
_entity.id
_entity.type
_entity.pdbx_description
1 polymer ?
#
loop_
_entity_poly.entity_id
_entity_poly.type
_entity_poly.pdbx_seq_one_letter_code
_entity_poly.pdbx_strand_id
1 'polypeptide(L)'
;MLSKLLLLPLTLLTPLATSASILPFKSHPRTASTQALNQILQIVPASSSCANAPVASECSTAAHAAPYLISAMLTYQIYTLPEMGALLSLIGYESGDFKYNINHYPGRPGQGTRNMQMPEFNLQYALSIPALGIRSARRR
;
A
#
# COMPACT_ATOMS: atom_id res chain seq x y z
N MET A 1 -6.04 -31.94 -62.65
CA MET A 1 -5.71 -32.83 -61.51
C MET A 1 -6.27 -32.19 -60.25
N LEU A 2 -7.48 -32.58 -59.85
CA LEU A 2 -8.19 -32.06 -58.69
C LEU A 2 -8.01 -32.97 -57.48
N SER A 3 -8.02 -32.32 -56.31
CA SER A 3 -8.48 -32.84 -55.01
C SER A 3 -7.53 -33.76 -54.24
N LYS A 4 -6.83 -33.20 -53.25
CA LYS A 4 -6.51 -33.89 -52.00
C LYS A 4 -7.36 -33.25 -50.90
N LEU A 5 -8.47 -33.90 -50.59
CA LEU A 5 -9.30 -33.63 -49.41
C LEU A 5 -8.50 -34.07 -48.17
N LEU A 6 -8.05 -33.12 -47.36
CA LEU A 6 -7.43 -33.40 -46.07
C LEU A 6 -8.53 -33.35 -45.00
N LEU A 7 -9.00 -34.50 -44.54
CA LEU A 7 -9.92 -34.64 -43.40
C LEU A 7 -9.09 -34.82 -42.13
N LEU A 8 -9.07 -33.81 -41.25
CA LEU A 8 -8.59 -33.93 -39.87
C LEU A 8 -9.79 -34.08 -38.92
N PRO A 9 -9.77 -35.03 -37.96
CA PRO A 9 -10.89 -35.26 -37.07
C PRO A 9 -10.96 -34.19 -35.97
N LEU A 10 -12.14 -33.59 -35.83
CA LEU A 10 -12.50 -32.64 -34.77
C LEU A 10 -12.68 -33.40 -33.45
N THR A 11 -11.71 -33.30 -32.54
CA THR A 11 -11.82 -33.87 -31.19
C THR A 11 -12.70 -32.97 -30.31
N LEU A 12 -13.86 -33.50 -29.89
CA LEU A 12 -14.74 -32.87 -28.90
C LEU A 12 -14.01 -32.79 -27.54
N LEU A 13 -13.70 -31.59 -27.06
CA LEU A 13 -13.34 -31.35 -25.66
C LEU A 13 -14.61 -31.20 -24.81
N THR A 14 -14.80 -32.11 -23.86
CA THR A 14 -15.83 -32.01 -22.81
C THR A 14 -15.36 -31.08 -21.70
N PRO A 15 -16.12 -30.04 -21.32
CA PRO A 15 -15.75 -29.19 -20.19
C PRO A 15 -16.14 -29.87 -18.87
N LEU A 16 -15.13 -30.23 -18.07
CA LEU A 16 -15.30 -30.69 -16.69
C LEU A 16 -15.58 -29.46 -15.82
N ALA A 17 -16.86 -29.19 -15.53
CA ALA A 17 -17.26 -28.11 -14.64
C ALA A 17 -16.91 -28.47 -13.18
N THR A 18 -15.78 -27.98 -12.68
CA THR A 18 -15.43 -28.04 -11.25
C THR A 18 -16.11 -26.89 -10.52
N SER A 19 -17.20 -27.19 -9.81
CA SER A 19 -17.85 -26.25 -8.89
C SER A 19 -16.98 -26.07 -7.65
N ALA A 20 -16.09 -25.08 -7.66
CA ALA A 20 -15.36 -24.66 -6.46
C ALA A 20 -16.29 -23.85 -5.56
N SER A 21 -16.68 -24.42 -4.41
CA SER A 21 -17.40 -23.69 -3.37
C SER A 21 -16.49 -22.62 -2.75
N ILE A 22 -16.74 -21.35 -3.06
CA ILE A 22 -16.09 -20.22 -2.41
C ILE A 22 -16.73 -20.05 -1.02
N LEU A 23 -16.12 -20.63 0.01
CA LEU A 23 -16.48 -20.31 1.39
C LEU A 23 -15.89 -18.93 1.76
N PRO A 24 -16.67 -18.02 2.36
CA PRO A 24 -16.14 -16.75 2.83
C PRO A 24 -15.23 -16.99 4.03
N PHE A 25 -13.91 -16.88 3.82
CA PHE A 25 -12.93 -16.90 4.91
C PHE A 25 -13.14 -15.66 5.80
N LYS A 26 -13.80 -15.84 6.94
CA LYS A 26 -13.76 -14.86 8.04
C LYS A 26 -12.43 -15.00 8.77
N SER A 27 -11.43 -14.24 8.35
CA SER A 27 -10.16 -14.14 9.07
C SER A 27 -10.41 -13.56 10.46
N HIS A 28 -9.87 -14.22 11.49
CA HIS A 28 -9.94 -13.70 12.86
C HIS A 28 -9.11 -12.41 12.96
N PRO A 29 -9.58 -11.37 13.68
CA PRO A 29 -8.90 -10.08 13.78
C PRO A 29 -7.47 -10.20 14.34
N ARG A 30 -7.22 -11.20 15.19
CA ARG A 30 -5.88 -11.52 15.71
C ARG A 30 -4.92 -11.95 14.59
N THR A 31 -5.38 -12.77 13.65
CA THR A 31 -4.58 -13.26 12.52
C THR A 31 -4.28 -12.15 11.51
N ALA A 32 -5.24 -11.28 11.23
CA ALA A 32 -5.05 -10.14 10.33
C ALA A 32 -4.02 -9.13 10.89
N SER A 33 -4.07 -8.86 12.20
CA SER A 33 -3.09 -7.98 12.87
C SER A 33 -1.67 -8.57 12.84
N THR A 34 -1.50 -9.87 13.08
CA THR A 34 -0.20 -10.55 12.97
C THR A 34 0.34 -10.54 11.54
N GLN A 35 -0.53 -10.74 10.54
CA GLN A 35 -0.13 -10.68 9.12
C GLN A 35 0.33 -9.27 8.72
N ALA A 36 -0.43 -8.23 9.09
CA ALA A 36 -0.07 -6.84 8.80
C ALA A 36 1.26 -6.44 9.47
N LEU A 37 1.48 -6.84 10.73
CA LEU A 37 2.77 -6.62 11.40
C LEU A 37 3.93 -7.22 10.59
N ASN A 38 3.81 -8.49 10.19
CA ASN A 38 4.86 -9.15 9.42
C ASN A 38 5.11 -8.44 8.08
N GLN A 39 4.07 -8.00 7.37
CA GLN A 39 4.20 -7.25 6.12
C GLN A 39 4.90 -5.90 6.33
N ILE A 40 4.52 -5.15 7.37
CA ILE A 40 5.17 -3.88 7.71
C ILE A 40 6.65 -4.10 8.04
N LEU A 41 6.99 -5.15 8.79
CA LEU A 41 8.38 -5.46 9.13
C LEU A 41 9.23 -5.91 7.93
N GLN A 42 8.61 -6.46 6.88
CA GLN A 42 9.34 -6.75 5.63
C GLN A 42 9.66 -5.47 4.85
N ILE A 43 8.81 -4.45 4.93
CA ILE A 43 8.96 -3.19 4.18
C ILE A 43 9.81 -2.17 4.98
N VAL A 44 9.59 -2.10 6.29
CA VAL A 44 10.19 -1.13 7.21
C VAL A 44 10.82 -1.87 8.41
N PRO A 45 11.88 -2.68 8.20
CA PRO A 45 12.41 -3.58 9.24
C PRO A 45 12.90 -2.87 10.50
N ALA A 46 13.43 -1.66 10.36
CA ALA A 46 13.93 -0.86 11.48
C ALA A 46 12.82 -0.31 12.38
N SER A 47 11.55 -0.41 11.98
CA SER A 47 10.39 -0.08 12.82
C SER A 47 10.04 -1.18 13.85
N SER A 48 10.79 -2.28 13.89
CA SER A 48 10.64 -3.32 14.92
C SER A 48 10.93 -2.81 16.34
N SER A 49 11.67 -1.71 16.48
CA SER A 49 12.07 -1.18 17.78
C SER A 49 12.20 0.34 17.74
N CYS A 50 11.95 0.97 18.89
CA CYS A 50 12.27 2.38 19.14
C CYS A 50 13.62 2.58 19.84
N ALA A 51 14.44 1.52 19.93
CA ALA A 51 15.79 1.64 20.43
C ALA A 51 16.56 2.67 19.60
N ASN A 52 17.24 3.59 20.28
CA ASN A 52 18.02 4.67 19.66
C ASN A 52 17.21 5.62 18.77
N ALA A 53 15.89 5.72 18.96
CA ALA A 53 15.10 6.73 18.28
C ALA A 53 15.63 8.13 18.66
N PRO A 54 15.95 9.01 17.69
CA PRO A 54 16.51 10.33 17.99
C PRO A 54 15.57 11.21 18.80
N VAL A 55 14.26 11.02 18.63
CA VAL A 55 13.21 11.67 19.44
C VAL A 55 12.28 10.59 19.98
N ALA A 56 12.58 10.11 21.20
CA ALA A 56 11.88 8.96 21.79
C ALA A 56 10.35 9.15 21.89
N SER A 57 9.88 10.37 22.14
CA SER A 57 8.45 10.71 22.21
C SER A 57 7.72 10.62 20.87
N GLU A 58 8.44 10.61 19.74
CA GLU A 58 7.85 10.53 18.41
C GLU A 58 7.84 9.12 17.83
N CYS A 59 8.67 8.22 18.36
CA CYS A 59 8.82 6.89 17.81
C CYS A 59 7.60 6.00 18.03
N SER A 60 7.29 5.17 17.04
CA SER A 60 6.31 4.09 17.13
C SER A 60 6.87 2.82 16.52
N THR A 61 6.63 1.67 17.15
CA THR A 61 6.97 0.38 16.53
C THR A 61 5.94 0.01 15.46
N ALA A 62 6.29 -0.92 14.57
CA ALA A 62 5.37 -1.52 13.61
C ALA A 62 4.14 -2.13 14.30
N ALA A 63 4.32 -2.79 15.44
CA ALA A 63 3.24 -3.41 16.19
C ALA A 63 2.22 -2.37 16.68
N HIS A 64 2.69 -1.20 17.11
CA HIS A 64 1.83 -0.10 17.52
C HIS A 64 1.17 0.60 16.30
N ALA A 65 1.90 0.76 15.19
CA ALA A 65 1.39 1.43 14.00
C ALA A 65 0.38 0.59 13.18
N ALA A 66 0.55 -0.73 13.15
CA ALA A 66 -0.23 -1.66 12.34
C ALA A 66 -1.76 -1.46 12.43
N PRO A 67 -2.41 -1.42 13.61
CA PRO A 67 -3.87 -1.25 13.67
C PRO A 67 -4.35 0.06 13.04
N TYR A 68 -3.59 1.15 13.17
CA TYR A 68 -3.94 2.44 12.59
C TYR A 68 -3.76 2.46 11.08
N LEU A 69 -2.70 1.82 10.58
CA LEU A 69 -2.44 1.70 9.13
C LEU A 69 -3.52 0.84 8.45
N ILE A 70 -3.90 -0.29 9.07
CA ILE A 70 -5.02 -1.10 8.60
C ILE A 70 -6.31 -0.28 8.58
N SER A 71 -6.61 0.42 9.68
CA SER A 71 -7.81 1.25 9.76
C SER A 71 -7.82 2.35 8.69
N ALA A 72 -6.69 2.99 8.40
CA ALA A 72 -6.59 4.00 7.36
C ALA A 72 -6.80 3.40 5.97
N MET A 73 -6.16 2.26 5.66
CA MET A 73 -6.34 1.57 4.38
C MET A 73 -7.80 1.15 4.16
N LEU A 74 -8.47 0.65 5.20
CA LEU A 74 -9.91 0.34 5.15
C LEU A 74 -10.75 1.60 4.90
N THR A 75 -10.51 2.68 5.63
CA THR A 75 -11.23 3.95 5.48
C THR A 75 -11.12 4.51 4.07
N TYR A 76 -9.92 4.48 3.47
CA TYR A 76 -9.66 5.02 2.14
C TYR A 76 -9.81 3.98 1.01
N GLN A 77 -10.32 2.78 1.32
CA GLN A 77 -10.57 1.70 0.36
C GLN A 77 -9.31 1.27 -0.42
N ILE A 78 -8.15 1.29 0.24
CA ILE A 78 -6.87 0.86 -0.31
C ILE A 78 -6.74 -0.65 -0.12
N TYR A 79 -6.94 -1.41 -1.20
CA TYR A 79 -7.01 -2.89 -1.15
C TYR A 79 -5.97 -3.60 -2.00
N THR A 80 -5.32 -2.90 -2.92
CA THR A 80 -4.38 -3.55 -3.84
C THR A 80 -3.01 -3.70 -3.19
N LEU A 81 -2.40 -4.88 -3.33
CA LEU A 81 -1.08 -5.15 -2.74
C LEU A 81 0.01 -4.16 -3.20
N PRO A 82 0.08 -3.76 -4.49
CA PRO A 82 1.07 -2.79 -4.92
C PRO A 82 0.88 -1.42 -4.26
N GLU A 83 -0.37 -0.97 -4.11
CA GLU A 83 -0.70 0.31 -3.50
C GLU A 83 -0.39 0.32 -1.99
N MET A 84 -0.76 -0.76 -1.28
CA MET A 84 -0.39 -0.92 0.13
C MET A 84 1.12 -0.91 0.32
N GLY A 85 1.85 -1.66 -0.51
CA GLY A 85 3.31 -1.73 -0.44
C GLY A 85 3.96 -0.37 -0.69
N ALA A 86 3.51 0.34 -1.73
CA ALA A 86 3.99 1.68 -2.05
C ALA A 86 3.71 2.67 -0.91
N LEU A 87 2.49 2.66 -0.37
CA LEU A 87 2.11 3.54 0.73
C LEU A 87 2.92 3.25 1.99
N LEU A 88 3.09 1.99 2.39
CA LEU A 88 3.90 1.61 3.56
C LEU A 88 5.37 1.99 3.38
N SER A 89 5.92 1.79 2.18
CA SER A 89 7.28 2.18 1.84
C SER A 89 7.48 3.69 1.96
N LEU A 90 6.53 4.46 1.45
CA LEU A 90 6.54 5.92 1.54
C LEU A 90 6.45 6.39 2.99
N ILE A 91 5.50 5.88 3.78
CA ILE A 91 5.36 6.25 5.20
C ILE A 91 6.65 5.91 5.97
N GLY A 92 7.22 4.72 5.74
CA GLY A 92 8.48 4.31 6.35
C GLY A 92 9.62 5.27 6.02
N TYR A 93 9.79 5.60 4.74
CA TYR A 93 10.82 6.52 4.27
C TYR A 93 10.66 7.92 4.87
N GLU A 94 9.48 8.51 4.74
CA GLU A 94 9.21 9.89 5.16
C GLU A 94 9.30 10.10 6.68
N SER A 95 9.00 9.06 7.47
CA SER A 95 9.03 9.13 8.94
C SER A 95 10.32 8.60 9.57
N GLY A 96 11.32 8.21 8.77
CA GLY A 96 12.55 7.58 9.25
C GLY A 96 12.26 6.29 10.03
N ASP A 97 11.55 5.35 9.40
CA ASP A 97 11.11 4.09 9.98
C ASP A 97 10.19 4.25 11.20
N PHE A 98 9.24 5.19 11.11
CA PHE A 98 8.28 5.57 12.17
C PHE A 98 8.91 6.26 13.40
N LYS A 99 10.15 6.75 13.31
CA LYS A 99 10.86 7.40 14.41
C LYS A 99 10.52 8.89 14.57
N TYR A 100 10.01 9.52 13.52
CA TYR A 100 9.68 10.95 13.50
C TYR A 100 8.20 11.19 13.17
N ASN A 101 7.59 12.16 13.84
CA ASN A 101 6.23 12.65 13.59
C ASN A 101 6.20 14.01 12.91
N ILE A 102 7.27 14.78 13.03
CA ILE A 102 7.45 16.09 12.44
C ILE A 102 8.83 16.22 11.81
N ASN A 103 8.99 17.14 10.87
CA ASN A 103 10.32 17.45 10.34
C ASN A 103 11.09 18.32 11.34
N HIS A 104 12.24 17.83 11.83
CA HIS A 104 13.10 18.55 12.78
C HIS A 104 14.13 19.47 12.13
N TYR A 105 14.64 19.14 10.93
CA TYR A 105 15.64 19.97 10.27
C TYR A 105 15.60 19.83 8.74
N PRO A 106 15.50 20.94 7.97
CA PRO A 106 15.43 22.33 8.43
C PRO A 106 14.10 22.73 9.08
N GLY A 107 13.12 21.81 9.12
CA GLY A 107 11.76 22.08 9.58
C GLY A 107 11.01 22.95 8.57
N ARG A 108 10.07 22.37 7.82
CA ARG A 108 9.26 23.14 6.85
C ARG A 108 7.78 23.07 7.20
N PRO A 109 7.05 24.21 7.10
CA PRO A 109 5.61 24.22 7.27
C PRO A 109 4.92 23.20 6.34
N GLY A 110 3.95 22.47 6.87
CA GLY A 110 3.20 21.46 6.13
C GLY A 110 3.80 20.05 6.16
N GLN A 111 4.99 19.85 6.73
CA GLN A 111 5.57 18.53 6.97
C GLN A 111 5.25 18.06 8.40
N GLY A 112 4.62 16.90 8.53
CA GLY A 112 4.16 16.37 9.82
C GLY A 112 3.25 15.17 9.67
N THR A 113 2.68 14.67 10.77
CA THR A 113 1.80 13.48 10.75
C THR A 113 2.44 12.25 10.10
N ARG A 114 3.78 12.11 10.21
CA ARG A 114 4.59 11.08 9.52
C ARG A 114 4.61 11.15 7.99
N ASN A 115 4.08 12.22 7.38
CA ASN A 115 4.26 12.54 5.97
C ASN A 115 5.16 13.79 5.86
N MET A 116 6.40 13.59 5.41
CA MET A 116 7.39 14.66 5.26
C MET A 116 7.59 15.06 3.80
N GLN A 117 6.65 14.70 2.92
CA GLN A 117 6.72 15.13 1.53
C GLN A 117 6.59 16.65 1.44
N MET A 118 7.35 17.24 0.53
CA MET A 118 7.28 18.66 0.22
C MET A 118 5.92 19.00 -0.42
N PRO A 119 5.12 19.91 0.15
CA PRO A 119 3.82 20.28 -0.41
C PRO A 119 3.91 20.77 -1.87
N GLU A 120 4.97 21.50 -2.22
CA GLU A 120 5.17 22.01 -3.57
C GLU A 120 5.37 20.88 -4.60
N PHE A 121 6.13 19.84 -4.23
CA PHE A 121 6.36 18.69 -5.11
C PHE A 121 5.12 17.79 -5.21
N ASN A 122 4.35 17.64 -4.12
CA ASN A 122 3.06 16.96 -4.16
C ASN A 122 2.09 17.67 -5.11
N LEU A 123 2.08 19.01 -5.11
CA LEU A 123 1.28 19.80 -6.04
C LEU A 123 1.76 19.62 -7.49
N GLN A 124 3.07 19.69 -7.74
CA GLN A 124 3.62 19.46 -9.08
C GLN A 124 3.28 18.06 -9.61
N TYR A 125 3.41 17.04 -8.78
CA TYR A 125 3.03 15.67 -9.13
C TYR A 125 1.54 15.58 -9.47
N ALA A 126 0.66 16.14 -8.64
CA ALA A 126 -0.77 16.15 -8.92
C ALA A 126 -1.12 16.89 -10.22
N LEU A 127 -0.43 17.99 -10.51
CA LEU A 127 -0.61 18.75 -11.75
C LEU A 127 -0.07 17.99 -12.99
N SER A 128 0.95 17.15 -12.83
CA SER A 128 1.46 16.31 -13.93
C SER A 128 0.52 15.18 -14.33
N ILE A 129 -0.50 14.86 -13.53
CA ILE A 129 -1.51 13.85 -13.83
C ILE A 129 -2.73 14.57 -14.42
N PRO A 130 -3.03 14.45 -15.73
CA PRO A 130 -4.10 15.22 -16.37
C PRO A 130 -5.48 15.07 -15.69
N ALA A 131 -5.79 13.86 -15.20
CA ALA A 131 -7.04 13.57 -14.50
C ALA A 131 -7.18 14.28 -13.13
N LEU A 132 -6.08 14.76 -12.55
CA LEU A 132 -6.04 15.43 -11.24
C LEU A 132 -5.82 16.95 -11.38
N GLY A 133 -5.07 17.40 -12.40
CA GLY A 133 -4.67 18.80 -12.55
C GLY A 133 -5.82 19.81 -12.54
N ILE A 134 -6.96 19.49 -13.18
CA ILE A 134 -8.14 20.37 -13.21
C ILE A 134 -8.75 20.60 -11.81
N ARG A 135 -8.71 19.58 -10.94
CA ARG A 135 -9.25 19.67 -9.57
C ARG A 135 -8.31 20.41 -8.63
N SER A 136 -7.00 20.18 -8.77
CA SER A 136 -5.97 20.81 -7.94
C SER A 136 -5.80 22.31 -8.23
N ALA A 137 -6.05 22.75 -9.46
CA ALA A 137 -5.98 24.18 -9.83
C ALA A 137 -7.13 25.02 -9.26
N ARG A 138 -8.30 24.41 -8.98
CA ARG A 138 -9.51 25.10 -8.51
C ARG A 138 -9.58 25.35 -7.00
N ARG A 139 -8.67 24.78 -6.21
CA ARG A 139 -8.69 24.86 -4.72
C ARG A 139 -7.61 25.77 -4.14
N ARG A 140 -7.00 26.64 -4.95
CA ARG A 140 -6.16 27.75 -4.46
C ARG A 140 -7.01 28.97 -4.19
#